data_AF-C9MV72-F1
#
_entry.id   AF-C9MV72-F1
#
_cell.length_a   1.000
_cell.length_b   1.000
_cell.length_c   1.000
_cell.angle_alpha   90.00
_cell.angle_beta   90.00
_cell.angle_gamma   90.00
#
_symmetry.space_group_name_H-M   'P 1'
#
loop_
_entity.id
_entity.type
_entity.pdbx_description
1 polymer ?
#
loop_
_entity_poly.entity_id
_entity_poly.type
_entity_poly.pdbx_seq_one_letter_code
_entity_poly.pdbx_strand_id
1 'polypeptide(L)' 'MDEKEKTFKRIKEKILCNTEMNNRDFEFAKLNANLFKGIKFIKKRKAKKKWLTRKSKTAR' A
#
# COMPACT_ATOMS: atom_id res chain seq x y z
N MET A 1 -10.94 13.40 -13.78
CA MET A 1 -9.96 12.60 -13.01
C MET A 1 -8.67 12.63 -13.80
N ASP A 2 -7.65 13.31 -13.27
CA ASP A 2 -6.35 13.40 -13.93
C ASP A 2 -5.78 12.00 -14.21
N GLU A 3 -5.21 11.79 -15.40
CA GLU A 3 -4.66 10.49 -15.81
C GLU A 3 -3.62 9.94 -14.82
N LYS A 4 -2.88 10.85 -14.18
CA LYS A 4 -1.92 10.54 -13.11
C LYS A 4 -2.60 9.95 -11.88
N GLU A 5 -3.76 10.48 -11.48
CA GLU A 5 -4.50 9.97 -10.31
C GLU A 5 -5.08 8.58 -10.58
N LYS A 6 -5.56 8.33 -11.81
CA LYS A 6 -6.03 7.01 -12.24
C LYS A 6 -4.90 5.98 -12.20
N THR A 7 -3.72 6.37 -12.68
CA THR A 7 -2.51 5.52 -12.66
C THR A 7 -2.04 5.23 -11.23
N PHE A 8 -2.03 6.24 -10.36
CA PHE A 8 -1.71 6.07 -8.95
C PHE A 8 -2.67 5.11 -8.25
N LYS A 9 -3.99 5.26 -8.45
CA LYS A 9 -5.01 4.36 -7.86
C LYS A 9 -4.78 2.91 -8.30
N ARG A 10 -4.55 2.67 -9.59
CA ARG A 10 -4.27 1.33 -10.13
C ARG A 10 -3.02 0.70 -9.49
N ILE A 11 -1.92 1.43 -9.45
CA ILE A 11 -0.65 0.93 -8.90
C ILE A 11 -0.77 0.69 -7.39
N LYS A 12 -1.43 1.61 -6.67
CA LYS A 12 -1.69 1.48 -5.24
C LYS A 12 -2.46 0.20 -4.93
N GLU A 13 -3.48 -0.13 -5.71
CA GLU A 13 -4.27 -1.35 -5.54
C GLU A 13 -3.42 -2.60 -5.76
N LYS A 14 -2.61 -2.64 -6.84
CA LYS A 14 -1.67 -3.75 -7.10
C LYS A 14 -0.68 -3.95 -5.94
N ILE A 15 -0.08 -2.87 -5.43
CA ILE A 15 0.85 -2.93 -4.28
C ILE A 15 0.13 -3.45 -3.02
N LEU A 16 -1.11 -3.03 -2.78
CA LEU A 16 -1.86 -3.48 -1.62
C LEU A 16 -2.17 -4.98 -1.69
N CYS A 17 -2.59 -5.46 -2.86
CA CYS A 17 -2.96 -6.84 -3.12
C CYS A 17 -1.77 -7.77 -3.44
N ASN A 18 -0.55 -7.22 -3.51
CA ASN A 18 0.67 -7.96 -3.90
C ASN A 18 0.51 -8.64 -5.27
N THR A 19 -0.07 -7.92 -6.22
CA THR A 19 -0.28 -8.35 -7.60
C THR A 19 0.88 -7.88 -8.47
N GLU A 20 1.17 -8.62 -9.53
CA GLU A 20 2.22 -8.25 -10.49
C GLU A 20 1.97 -6.87 -11.13
N MET A 21 3.06 -6.13 -11.27
CA MET A 21 3.09 -4.81 -11.87
C MET A 21 3.79 -4.87 -13.23
N ASN A 22 3.24 -4.17 -14.22
CA ASN A 22 3.89 -4.06 -15.52
C ASN A 22 5.11 -3.13 -15.39
N ASN A 23 6.10 -3.25 -16.27
CA ASN A 23 7.29 -2.39 -16.23
C ASN A 23 6.96 -0.88 -16.22
N ARG A 24 5.92 -0.46 -16.95
CA ARG A 24 5.46 0.94 -16.93
C ARG A 24 4.95 1.39 -15.55
N ASP A 25 4.22 0.50 -14.86
CA ASP A 25 3.72 0.77 -13.51
C ASP A 25 4.89 0.85 -12.50
N PHE A 26 5.92 0.01 -12.69
CA PHE A 26 7.13 0.01 -11.88
C PHE A 26 7.96 1.28 -12.05
N GLU A 27 8.25 1.69 -13.29
CA GLU A 27 8.99 2.92 -13.57
C GLU A 27 8.24 4.16 -13.08
N PHE A 28 6.91 4.18 -13.21
CA PHE A 28 6.10 5.26 -12.64
C PHE A 28 6.24 5.33 -11.11
N ALA A 29 6.17 4.19 -10.42
CA ALA A 29 6.33 4.12 -8.98
C ALA A 29 7.74 4.54 -8.53
N LYS A 30 8.76 4.21 -9.33
CA LYS A 30 10.16 4.59 -9.10
C LYS A 30 10.36 6.09 -9.19
N LEU A 31 9.90 6.72 -10.26
CA LEU A 31 9.99 8.18 -10.46
C LEU A 31 9.16 8.96 -9.44
N ASN A 32 8.07 8.37 -8.93
CA ASN A 32 7.13 9.02 -8.02
C ASN A 32 7.10 8.37 -6.62
N ALA A 33 8.24 7.88 -6.13
CA ALA A 33 8.32 7.11 -4.88
C ALA A 33 7.67 7.83 -3.67
N ASN A 34 7.74 9.16 -3.64
CA ASN A 34 7.12 9.99 -2.59
C ASN A 34 5.60 9.79 -2.47
N LEU A 35 4.90 9.55 -3.58
CA LEU A 35 3.45 9.29 -3.57
C LEU A 35 3.11 7.97 -2.88
N PHE A 36 4.05 7.01 -2.89
CA PHE A 36 3.84 5.66 -2.36
C PHE A 36 4.41 5.46 -0.95
N LYS A 37 5.12 6.45 -0.39
CA LYS A 37 5.78 6.36 0.94
C LYS A 37 4.82 5.96 2.08
N GLY A 38 3.54 6.30 1.98
CA GLY A 38 2.51 5.97 2.98
C GLY A 38 1.87 4.59 2.81
N ILE A 39 2.09 3.91 1.68
CA ILE A 39 1.41 2.65 1.36
C ILE A 39 2.09 1.50 2.10
N LYS A 40 1.28 0.75 2.87
CA LYS A 40 1.72 -0.44 3.61
C LYS A 40 1.00 -1.67 3.08
N PHE A 41 1.77 -2.72 2.78
CA PHE A 41 1.24 -4.02 2.39
C PHE A 41 0.14 -4.52 3.33
N ILE A 42 -0.89 -5.17 2.77
CA ILE A 42 -2.02 -5.73 3.54
C ILE A 42 -1.52 -6.61 4.70
N LYS A 43 -0.50 -7.45 4.46
CA LYS A 43 0.11 -8.31 5.49
C LYS A 43 0.62 -7.50 6.69
N LYS A 44 1.36 -6.42 6.44
CA LYS A 44 1.90 -5.52 7.48
C LYS A 44 0.78 -4.77 8.23
N ARG A 45 -0.28 -4.36 7.53
CA ARG A 45 -1.48 -3.76 8.16
C ARG A 45 -2.22 -4.75 9.06
N LYS A 46 -2.45 -5.98 8.58
CA LYS A 46 -3.09 -7.05 9.35
C LYS A 46 -2.28 -7.39 10.61
N ALA A 47 -0.95 -7.47 10.50
CA ALA A 47 -0.06 -7.69 11.64
C ALA A 47 -0.15 -6.56 12.69
N LYS A 48 -0.07 -5.29 12.25
CA LYS A 48 -0.22 -4.13 13.16
C LYS A 48 -1.59 -4.13 13.85
N LYS A 49 -2.68 -4.40 13.12
CA LYS A 49 -4.03 -4.47 13.69
C LYS A 49 -4.15 -5.56 14.75
N LYS A 50 -3.69 -6.79 14.45
CA LYS A 50 -3.66 -7.90 15.42
C LYS A 50 -2.89 -7.54 16.69
N TRP A 51 -1.74 -6.89 16.54
CA TRP A 51 -0.91 -6.47 17.68
C TRP A 51 -1.61 -5.41 18.55
N LEU A 52 -2.19 -4.38 17.94
CA LEU A 52 -2.94 -3.34 18.66
C LEU A 52 -4.13 -3.92 19.42
N THR A 53 -4.90 -4.83 18.79
CA THR A 53 -6.04 -5.47 19.45
C THR A 53 -5.63 -6.41 20.58
N ARG A 54 -4.43 -7.01 20.51
CA ARG A 54 -3.91 -7.86 21.59
C ARG A 54 -3.47 -7.02 22.78
N LYS A 55 -2.76 -5.91 22.55
CA LYS A 55 -2.39 -4.95 23.60
C LYS A 55 -3.62 -4.37 24.32
N SER A 56 -4.66 -3.99 23.59
CA SER A 56 -5.89 -3.45 24.20
C SER A 56 -6.68 -4.45 25.04
N LYS A 57 -6.49 -5.76 24.81
CA LYS A 57 -7.12 -6.81 25.62
C LYS A 57 -6.32 -7.12 26.88
N THR A 58 -5.00 -7.01 26.83
CA THR A 58 -4.10 -7.23 27.98
C THR A 58 -4.01 -6.00 28.89
N ALA A 59 -4.38 -4.81 28.40
CA ALA A 59 -4.38 -3.57 29.17
C ALA A 59 -5.71 -3.27 29.90
N ARG A 60 -6.68 -4.20 29.85
CA ARG A 60 -7.88 -4.22 30.72
C ARG A 60 -7.72 -5.33 31.73
#